data_AF-A0A480IX57-F1
#
_entry.id   AF-A0A480IX57-F1
#
_cell.length_a   1.000
_cell.length_b   1.000
_cell.length_c   1.000
_cell.angle_alpha   90.00
_cell.angle_beta   90.00
_cell.angle_gamma   90.00
#
_symmetry.space_group_name_H-M   'P 1'
#
loop_
_entity.id
_entity.type
_entity.pdbx_description
1 polymer ?
#
loop_
_entity_poly.entity_id
_entity_poly.type
_entity_poly.pdbx_seq_one_letter_code
_entity_poly.pdbx_strand_id
1 'polypeptide(L)'
;MALPAVCPHRDRTRNWGPSAPTASGAPAGRAPSPQPSLQDLRTLIVVVLVLWVTAASGMATGQGRFHQQIAAPEAGSRSRWESCPPGFHVEEASGECVRCTDGVDYTSHPNTLFSCLRCTVCKSGEEEKTPCTATADTRCECKPGTFREENSPEFCQKSHTRSVP
;
A
#
# COMPACT_ATOMS: atom_id res chain seq x y z
N MET A 1 -42.90 9.69 30.75
CA MET A 1 -43.11 10.96 31.50
C MET A 1 -42.53 10.74 32.88
N ALA A 2 -41.68 11.61 33.46
CA ALA A 2 -41.07 12.82 32.92
C ALA A 2 -39.72 13.12 33.63
N LEU A 3 -38.91 14.00 33.03
CA LEU A 3 -37.92 14.85 33.73
C LEU A 3 -38.55 16.25 33.84
N PRO A 4 -38.30 17.05 34.90
CA PRO A 4 -37.03 17.77 35.15
C PRO A 4 -36.46 17.48 36.56
N ALA A 5 -35.16 17.56 36.88
CA ALA A 5 -34.15 18.61 36.69
C ALA A 5 -34.28 19.83 37.65
N VAL A 6 -33.27 20.03 38.52
CA VAL A 6 -32.80 21.35 39.03
C VAL A 6 -31.46 21.18 39.80
N CYS A 7 -30.55 22.13 39.59
CA CYS A 7 -29.45 22.52 40.48
C CYS A 7 -29.61 24.05 40.69
N PRO A 8 -29.17 24.70 41.80
CA PRO A 8 -27.73 24.80 42.13
C PRO A 8 -27.39 25.09 43.62
N HIS A 9 -26.14 25.56 43.85
CA HIS A 9 -25.73 26.62 44.79
C HIS A 9 -24.72 26.29 45.92
N ARG A 10 -23.44 26.22 45.51
CA ARG A 10 -22.27 27.00 45.98
C ARG A 10 -22.20 27.59 47.42
N ASP A 11 -20.97 27.50 47.94
CA ASP A 11 -20.22 28.26 48.97
C ASP A 11 -19.90 27.46 50.25
N ARG A 12 -18.69 27.39 50.87
CA ARG A 12 -17.36 28.07 50.81
C ARG A 12 -17.04 28.68 52.18
N THR A 13 -16.20 28.02 52.99
CA THR A 13 -15.45 28.54 54.17
C THR A 13 -14.78 27.35 54.91
N ARG A 14 -13.73 27.48 55.74
CA ARG A 14 -12.58 28.42 55.85
C ARG A 14 -11.54 27.80 56.83
N ASN A 15 -10.25 28.14 56.71
CA ASN A 15 -9.18 27.71 57.64
C ASN A 15 -9.43 28.09 59.11
N TRP A 16 -8.93 27.27 60.04
CA TRP A 16 -7.89 27.58 61.07
C TRP A 16 -7.39 26.22 61.66
N GLY A 17 -6.21 26.05 62.26
CA GLY A 17 -5.19 27.02 62.65
C GLY A 17 -3.82 26.42 63.03
N PRO A 18 -3.29 26.66 64.25
CA PRO A 18 -2.18 27.62 64.37
C PRO A 18 -1.01 27.24 65.32
N SER A 19 0.11 27.96 65.24
CA SER A 19 0.90 28.45 66.40
C SER A 19 2.02 29.43 66.01
N ALA A 20 2.47 30.23 66.97
CA ALA A 20 3.53 31.26 66.97
C ALA A 20 4.10 31.34 68.43
N PRO A 21 5.06 32.20 68.84
CA PRO A 21 5.79 33.31 68.19
C PRO A 21 7.26 32.88 67.87
N THR A 22 8.37 33.64 67.89
CA THR A 22 8.75 34.99 68.40
C THR A 22 9.92 35.58 67.59
N ALA A 23 10.25 36.86 67.79
CA ALA A 23 11.18 37.64 66.95
C ALA A 23 12.55 37.96 67.58
N SER A 24 13.55 38.17 66.72
CA SER A 24 14.55 39.27 66.81
C SER A 24 15.44 39.33 65.57
N GLY A 25 15.82 40.55 65.14
CA GLY A 25 16.92 40.79 64.19
C GLY A 25 16.53 41.36 62.81
N ALA A 26 17.18 42.48 62.45
CA ALA A 26 17.25 43.09 61.11
C ALA A 26 18.42 44.12 61.11
N PRO A 27 18.93 44.61 59.96
CA PRO A 27 18.63 44.25 58.56
C PRO A 27 19.88 43.78 57.76
N ALA A 28 19.69 43.20 56.57
CA ALA A 28 20.76 43.01 55.58
C ALA A 28 20.23 43.15 54.14
N GLY A 29 21.10 43.61 53.23
CA GLY A 29 20.72 44.16 51.92
C GLY A 29 19.96 43.25 50.94
N ARG A 30 19.18 43.90 50.06
CA ARG A 30 18.71 43.30 48.81
C ARG A 30 19.88 43.15 47.84
N ALA A 31 20.27 41.92 47.50
CA ALA A 31 21.12 41.66 46.34
C ALA A 31 20.27 41.66 45.06
N PRO A 32 20.69 42.32 43.96
CA PRO A 32 20.03 42.16 42.66
C PRO A 32 20.33 40.77 42.07
N SER A 33 19.30 40.08 41.57
CA SER A 33 19.50 38.87 40.78
C SER A 33 20.22 39.20 39.46
N PRO A 34 21.25 38.45 39.03
CA PRO A 34 21.83 38.62 37.71
C PRO A 34 20.81 38.27 36.61
N GLN A 35 20.31 39.28 35.89
CA GLN A 35 19.68 39.04 34.59
C GLN A 35 20.78 38.81 33.55
N PRO A 36 20.74 37.72 32.76
CA PRO A 36 21.74 37.46 31.74
C PRO A 36 21.70 38.56 30.67
N SER A 37 22.87 38.98 30.21
CA SER A 37 22.98 40.00 29.16
C SER A 37 22.40 39.47 27.84
N LEU A 38 21.80 40.35 27.03
CA LEU A 38 21.38 40.01 25.66
C LEU A 38 22.58 39.51 24.80
N GLN A 39 23.81 39.86 25.21
CA GLN A 39 25.05 39.39 24.58
C GLN A 39 25.33 37.91 24.85
N ASP A 40 25.02 37.40 26.05
CA ASP A 40 25.16 35.96 26.40
C ASP A 40 24.19 35.08 25.60
N LEU A 41 22.96 35.55 25.38
CA LEU A 41 22.02 34.81 24.54
C LEU A 41 22.54 34.69 23.09
N ARG A 42 23.25 35.71 22.59
CA ARG A 42 23.83 35.72 21.25
C ARG A 42 25.06 34.82 21.13
N THR A 43 25.94 34.77 22.14
CA THR A 43 27.07 33.82 22.15
C THR A 43 26.59 32.39 22.25
N LEU A 44 25.58 32.10 23.08
CA LEU A 44 24.95 30.77 23.16
C LEU A 44 24.37 30.33 21.80
N ILE A 45 23.63 31.19 21.10
CA ILE A 45 23.10 30.88 19.77
C ILE A 45 24.21 30.59 18.76
N VAL A 46 25.32 31.34 18.77
CA VAL A 46 26.46 31.10 17.86
C VAL A 46 27.17 29.80 18.20
N VAL A 47 27.44 29.50 19.47
CA VAL A 47 28.07 28.24 19.91
C VAL A 47 27.19 27.05 19.52
N VAL A 48 25.87 27.14 19.73
CA VAL A 48 24.91 26.13 19.30
C VAL A 48 24.99 25.94 17.78
N LEU A 49 24.88 27.00 16.97
CA LEU A 49 24.94 26.90 15.51
C LEU A 49 26.25 26.27 15.01
N VAL A 50 27.40 26.60 15.62
CA VAL A 50 28.69 25.97 15.30
C VAL A 50 28.66 24.46 15.60
N LEU A 51 28.06 24.03 16.72
CA LEU A 51 27.89 22.61 17.06
C LEU A 51 27.01 21.87 16.04
N TRP A 52 25.91 22.46 15.57
CA TRP A 52 25.08 21.87 14.50
C TRP A 52 25.86 21.72 13.18
N VAL A 53 26.69 22.71 12.81
CA VAL A 53 27.53 22.66 11.59
C VAL A 53 28.63 21.59 11.69
N THR A 54 29.26 21.42 12.86
CA THR A 54 30.25 20.35 13.06
C THR A 54 29.63 18.95 13.10
N ALA A 55 28.37 18.82 13.55
CA ALA A 55 27.66 17.53 13.51
C ALA A 55 27.32 17.10 12.07
N ALA A 56 27.03 18.04 11.18
CA ALA A 56 26.62 17.77 9.80
C ALA A 56 27.75 17.35 8.84
N SER A 57 29.02 17.53 9.24
CA SER A 57 30.20 17.30 8.38
C SER A 57 30.98 16.00 8.70
N GLY A 58 30.47 15.17 9.62
CA GLY A 58 31.21 14.05 10.22
C GLY A 58 30.90 12.62 9.72
N MET A 59 30.27 12.42 8.55
CA MET A 59 29.89 11.07 8.06
C MET A 59 30.23 10.86 6.58
N ALA A 60 31.50 10.58 6.27
CA ALA A 60 31.97 10.31 4.90
C ALA A 60 33.16 9.32 4.81
N THR A 61 33.13 8.22 5.58
CA THR A 61 33.98 7.05 5.32
C THR A 61 33.13 5.79 5.25
N GLY A 62 33.05 5.18 4.07
CA GLY A 62 32.15 4.07 3.82
C GLY A 62 32.67 2.74 4.38
N GLN A 63 31.79 1.99 5.05
CA GLN A 63 31.82 0.52 4.99
C GLN A 63 30.48 0.04 4.46
N GLY A 64 30.52 -0.66 3.32
CA GLY A 64 29.36 -1.29 2.69
C GLY A 64 28.88 -2.50 3.49
N ARG A 65 28.43 -2.30 4.73
CA ARG A 65 27.66 -3.28 5.48
C ARG A 65 26.22 -3.26 5.00
N PHE A 66 26.00 -3.86 3.84
CA PHE A 66 24.82 -4.69 3.66
C PHE A 66 24.87 -5.75 4.77
N HIS A 67 24.32 -5.43 5.95
CA HIS A 67 23.67 -6.43 6.77
C HIS A 67 22.41 -6.86 6.02
N GLN A 68 22.63 -7.60 4.94
CA GLN A 68 21.65 -8.47 4.33
C GLN A 68 21.32 -9.46 5.44
N GLN A 69 20.29 -9.13 6.22
CA GLN A 69 19.80 -9.98 7.28
C GLN A 69 19.10 -11.16 6.62
N ILE A 70 19.91 -12.12 6.18
CA ILE A 70 19.50 -13.48 5.84
C ILE A 70 19.13 -14.13 7.18
N ALA A 71 17.96 -13.71 7.70
CA ALA A 71 17.09 -14.66 8.35
C ALA A 71 16.91 -15.86 7.41
N ALA A 72 16.67 -17.04 7.98
CA ALA A 72 16.26 -18.19 7.19
C ALA A 72 15.05 -17.80 6.31
N PRO A 73 14.79 -18.50 5.19
CA PRO A 73 13.54 -18.34 4.47
C PRO A 73 12.37 -18.77 5.38
N GLU A 74 11.82 -17.80 6.10
CA GLU A 74 10.58 -17.90 6.87
C GLU A 74 9.53 -18.54 5.97
N ALA A 75 9.10 -19.75 6.32
CA ALA A 75 8.48 -20.69 5.39
C ALA A 75 7.16 -20.16 4.84
N GLY A 76 7.21 -19.58 3.64
CA GLY A 76 6.07 -18.95 2.99
C GLY A 76 5.53 -17.75 3.78
N SER A 77 6.06 -16.56 3.52
CA SER A 77 5.22 -15.36 3.62
C SER A 77 4.05 -15.59 2.65
N ARG A 78 2.92 -16.08 3.19
CA ARG A 78 1.77 -16.53 2.40
C ARG A 78 1.05 -15.29 1.89
N SER A 79 1.63 -14.72 0.84
CA SER A 79 1.03 -13.72 -0.03
C SER A 79 -0.27 -14.31 -0.54
N ARG A 80 -1.34 -14.01 0.19
CA ARG A 80 -2.70 -14.37 -0.17
C ARG A 80 -3.12 -13.43 -1.29
N TRP A 81 -2.64 -13.74 -2.49
CA TRP A 81 -3.05 -13.13 -3.74
C TRP A 81 -4.58 -13.21 -3.80
N GLU A 82 -5.25 -12.07 -3.63
CA GLU A 82 -6.72 -11.98 -3.65
C GLU A 82 -7.27 -12.42 -5.02
N SER A 83 -6.42 -12.36 -6.04
CA SER A 83 -6.53 -13.10 -7.30
C SER A 83 -5.14 -13.35 -7.89
N CYS A 84 -4.96 -14.45 -8.61
CA CYS A 84 -3.76 -14.71 -9.40
C CYS A 84 -3.75 -13.85 -10.68
N PRO A 85 -2.57 -13.42 -11.16
CA PRO A 85 -2.47 -12.60 -12.37
C PRO A 85 -2.84 -13.38 -13.66
N PRO A 86 -3.06 -12.68 -14.79
CA PRO A 86 -3.19 -13.32 -16.10
C PRO A 86 -2.02 -14.26 -16.39
N GLY A 87 -2.28 -15.41 -17.00
CA GLY A 87 -1.27 -16.46 -17.19
C GLY A 87 -1.15 -17.45 -16.06
N PHE A 88 -1.97 -17.32 -15.01
CA PHE A 88 -1.95 -18.18 -13.83
C PHE A 88 -3.37 -18.51 -13.34
N HIS A 89 -3.47 -19.58 -12.55
CA HIS A 89 -4.64 -20.02 -11.80
C HIS A 89 -4.23 -20.34 -10.35
N VAL A 90 -5.20 -20.49 -9.44
CA VAL A 90 -4.98 -20.89 -8.04
C VAL A 90 -4.83 -22.43 -7.96
N GLU A 91 -3.83 -22.93 -7.24
CA GLU A 91 -3.83 -24.34 -6.82
C GLU A 91 -4.71 -24.52 -5.56
N GLU A 92 -5.65 -25.47 -5.60
CA GLU A 92 -6.59 -25.72 -4.49
C GLU A 92 -5.90 -26.09 -3.16
N ALA A 93 -4.75 -26.78 -3.20
CA ALA A 93 -4.06 -27.27 -2.01
C ALA A 93 -3.23 -26.18 -1.28
N SER A 94 -2.36 -25.46 -2.00
CA SER A 94 -1.51 -24.40 -1.42
C SER A 94 -2.17 -23.01 -1.43
N GLY A 95 -3.05 -22.72 -2.39
CA GLY A 95 -3.47 -21.36 -2.71
C GLY A 95 -2.39 -20.53 -3.42
N GLU A 96 -1.33 -21.15 -3.95
CA GLU A 96 -0.33 -20.50 -4.80
C GLU A 96 -0.82 -20.34 -6.24
N CYS A 97 -0.18 -19.45 -6.99
CA CYS A 97 -0.50 -19.18 -8.39
C CYS A 97 0.35 -20.04 -9.33
N VAL A 98 -0.28 -21.05 -9.95
CA VAL A 98 0.34 -21.96 -10.92
C VAL A 98 0.12 -21.43 -12.34
N ARG A 99 1.15 -21.49 -13.19
CA ARG A 99 1.12 -20.94 -14.56
C ARG A 99 0.30 -21.82 -15.50
N CYS A 100 -0.49 -21.20 -16.38
CA CYS A 100 -1.10 -21.87 -17.53
C CYS A 100 -0.05 -22.39 -18.53
N THR A 101 -0.41 -23.40 -19.31
CA THR A 101 0.46 -24.02 -20.32
C THR A 101 0.23 -23.37 -21.67
N ASP A 102 1.21 -22.60 -22.16
CA ASP A 102 1.16 -21.94 -23.46
C ASP A 102 0.80 -22.92 -24.60
N GLY A 103 -0.21 -22.57 -25.39
CA GLY A 103 -0.77 -23.42 -26.46
C GLY A 103 -1.78 -24.48 -26.01
N VAL A 104 -2.07 -24.62 -24.70
CA VAL A 104 -3.03 -25.58 -24.15
C VAL A 104 -4.14 -24.89 -23.35
N ASP A 105 -3.79 -23.97 -22.46
CA ASP A 105 -4.74 -23.18 -21.67
C ASP A 105 -4.20 -21.78 -21.29
N TYR A 106 -5.13 -20.90 -20.88
CA TYR A 106 -4.87 -19.48 -20.63
C TYR A 106 -5.76 -18.88 -19.52
N THR A 107 -5.35 -17.72 -18.98
CA THR A 107 -6.22 -16.79 -18.24
C THR A 107 -5.89 -15.35 -18.65
N SER A 108 -6.89 -14.60 -19.16
CA SER A 108 -6.67 -13.24 -19.71
C SER A 108 -6.72 -12.12 -18.67
N HIS A 109 -7.23 -12.40 -17.47
CA HIS A 109 -7.51 -11.42 -16.42
C HIS A 109 -7.09 -11.93 -15.04
N PRO A 110 -6.88 -11.05 -14.05
CA PRO A 110 -6.75 -11.46 -12.66
C PRO A 110 -7.94 -12.31 -12.23
N ASN A 111 -7.69 -13.48 -11.64
CA ASN A 111 -8.72 -14.50 -11.42
C ASN A 111 -8.47 -15.35 -10.16
N THR A 112 -9.50 -16.08 -9.73
CA THR A 112 -9.46 -17.05 -8.62
C THR A 112 -9.87 -18.46 -9.08
N LEU A 113 -9.64 -18.78 -10.36
CA LEU A 113 -9.99 -20.08 -10.93
C LEU A 113 -9.04 -21.16 -10.41
N PHE A 114 -9.54 -22.38 -10.21
CA PHE A 114 -8.71 -23.53 -9.84
C PHE A 114 -8.05 -24.25 -11.04
N SER A 115 -8.32 -23.79 -12.26
CA SER A 115 -7.65 -24.23 -13.50
C SER A 115 -7.72 -23.13 -14.55
N CYS A 116 -6.80 -23.13 -15.51
CA CYS A 116 -6.87 -22.23 -16.66
C CYS A 116 -7.98 -22.64 -17.65
N LEU A 117 -8.36 -21.72 -18.54
CA LEU A 117 -9.35 -21.94 -19.60
C LEU A 117 -8.65 -22.58 -20.80
N ARG A 118 -9.17 -23.68 -21.37
CA ARG A 118 -8.57 -24.28 -22.57
C ARG A 118 -8.60 -23.33 -23.76
N CYS A 119 -7.53 -23.35 -24.54
CA CYS A 119 -7.45 -22.62 -25.80
C CYS A 119 -8.54 -23.07 -26.79
N THR A 120 -9.13 -22.12 -27.51
CA THR A 120 -10.02 -22.34 -28.64
C THR A 120 -9.25 -23.00 -29.79
N VAL A 121 -9.83 -24.02 -30.42
CA VAL A 121 -9.30 -24.64 -31.65
C VAL A 121 -10.11 -24.14 -32.83
N CYS A 122 -9.47 -23.52 -33.81
CA CYS A 122 -10.14 -22.94 -34.97
C CYS A 122 -10.85 -24.01 -35.82
N LYS A 123 -12.09 -23.72 -36.23
CA LYS A 123 -12.97 -24.64 -36.95
C LYS A 123 -12.64 -24.74 -38.45
N SER A 124 -13.22 -25.73 -39.11
CA SER A 124 -13.15 -25.86 -40.57
C SER A 124 -13.75 -24.63 -41.28
N GLY A 125 -12.90 -23.82 -41.93
CA GLY A 125 -13.27 -22.56 -42.58
C GLY A 125 -12.73 -21.32 -41.87
N GLU A 126 -12.22 -21.47 -40.65
CA GLU A 126 -11.46 -20.45 -39.93
C GLU A 126 -9.94 -20.62 -40.17
N GLU A 127 -9.18 -19.60 -39.78
CA GLU A 127 -7.73 -19.53 -39.82
C GLU A 127 -7.24 -18.86 -38.51
N GLU A 128 -6.16 -19.39 -37.94
CA GLU A 128 -5.53 -18.79 -36.78
C GLU A 128 -4.83 -17.48 -37.17
N LYS A 129 -5.11 -16.41 -36.42
CA LYS A 129 -4.50 -15.09 -36.57
C LYS A 129 -3.53 -14.75 -35.45
N THR A 130 -3.79 -15.24 -34.25
CA THR A 130 -2.83 -15.24 -33.13
C THR A 130 -2.92 -16.58 -32.41
N PRO A 131 -1.78 -17.25 -32.14
CA PRO A 131 -1.77 -18.48 -31.36
C PRO A 131 -2.19 -18.22 -29.92
N CYS A 132 -2.69 -19.27 -29.26
CA CYS A 132 -2.92 -19.23 -27.83
C CYS A 132 -1.61 -19.11 -27.03
N THR A 133 -1.68 -18.38 -25.93
CA THR A 133 -0.60 -18.20 -24.94
C THR A 133 -1.21 -18.24 -23.56
N ALA A 134 -0.41 -18.41 -22.51
CA ALA A 134 -0.91 -18.45 -21.12
C ALA A 134 -1.80 -17.23 -20.78
N THR A 135 -1.59 -16.06 -21.40
CA THR A 135 -2.34 -14.82 -21.14
C THR A 135 -3.44 -14.50 -22.15
N ALA A 136 -3.59 -15.26 -23.25
CA ALA A 136 -4.57 -14.94 -24.30
C ALA A 136 -4.96 -16.16 -25.14
N ASP A 137 -6.26 -16.27 -25.46
CA ASP A 137 -6.81 -17.31 -26.32
C ASP A 137 -6.34 -17.21 -27.78
N THR A 138 -6.45 -18.32 -28.51
CA THR A 138 -6.37 -18.36 -29.98
C THR A 138 -7.36 -17.37 -30.59
N ARG A 139 -6.92 -16.54 -31.55
CA ARG A 139 -7.85 -15.79 -32.41
C ARG A 139 -8.09 -16.54 -33.71
N CYS A 140 -9.31 -17.01 -33.88
CA CYS A 140 -9.80 -17.62 -35.11
C CYS A 140 -10.61 -16.59 -35.90
N GLU A 141 -10.31 -16.43 -37.19
CA GLU A 141 -11.08 -15.59 -38.12
C GLU A 141 -11.48 -16.40 -39.36
N CYS A 142 -12.61 -16.05 -39.99
CA CYS A 142 -13.05 -16.69 -41.22
C CYS A 142 -12.07 -16.46 -42.38
N LYS A 143 -11.87 -17.48 -43.22
CA LYS A 143 -10.98 -17.40 -44.38
C LYS A 143 -11.50 -16.38 -45.41
N PRO A 144 -10.62 -15.74 -46.20
CA PRO A 144 -11.01 -14.76 -47.22
C PRO A 144 -12.13 -15.28 -48.15
N GLY A 145 -13.15 -14.44 -48.37
CA GLY A 145 -14.38 -14.83 -49.10
C GLY A 145 -15.45 -15.52 -48.24
N THR A 146 -15.20 -15.72 -46.95
CA THR A 146 -16.21 -16.14 -45.96
C THR A 146 -16.31 -15.14 -44.81
N PHE A 147 -17.47 -15.08 -44.18
CA PHE A 147 -17.79 -14.16 -43.08
C PHE A 147 -18.57 -14.90 -41.98
N ARG A 148 -18.60 -14.35 -40.77
CA ARG A 148 -19.38 -14.90 -39.65
C ARG A 148 -20.67 -14.09 -39.52
N GLU A 149 -21.82 -14.76 -39.66
CA GLU A 149 -23.12 -14.09 -39.55
C GLU A 149 -23.53 -13.94 -38.08
N GLU A 150 -24.14 -12.80 -37.71
CA GLU A 150 -24.60 -12.53 -36.34
C GLU A 150 -25.59 -13.60 -35.82
N ASN A 151 -26.47 -14.08 -36.70
CA ASN A 151 -27.43 -15.15 -36.40
C ASN A 151 -26.84 -16.58 -36.49
N SER A 152 -25.54 -16.72 -36.74
CA SER A 152 -24.83 -18.01 -36.79
C SER A 152 -23.34 -17.84 -36.49
N PRO A 153 -22.97 -17.42 -35.25
CA PRO A 153 -21.59 -17.18 -34.85
C PRO A 153 -20.72 -18.45 -34.81
N GLU A 154 -21.33 -19.62 -34.94
CA GLU A 154 -20.67 -20.92 -34.90
C GLU A 154 -19.90 -21.28 -36.18
N PHE A 155 -20.20 -20.65 -37.33
CA PHE A 155 -19.70 -21.07 -38.65
C PHE A 155 -19.39 -19.91 -39.59
N CYS A 156 -18.40 -20.09 -40.46
CA CYS A 156 -18.08 -19.18 -41.54
C CYS A 156 -18.94 -19.47 -42.78
N GLN A 157 -19.82 -18.52 -43.13
CA GLN A 157 -20.65 -18.59 -44.34
C GLN A 157 -19.90 -18.01 -45.54
N LYS A 158 -20.15 -18.56 -46.73
CA LYS A 158 -19.72 -17.91 -47.98
C LYS A 158 -20.59 -16.69 -48.22
N SER A 159 -20.00 -15.62 -48.73
CA SER A 159 -20.77 -14.47 -49.22
C SER A 159 -21.71 -14.90 -50.34
N HIS A 160 -23.00 -15.04 -50.04
CA HIS A 160 -24.04 -15.13 -51.05
C HIS A 160 -24.12 -13.79 -51.77
N THR A 161 -23.39 -13.64 -52.87
CA THR A 161 -23.63 -12.56 -53.84
C THR A 161 -25.06 -12.73 -54.35
N ARG A 162 -25.99 -11.95 -53.78
CA ARG A 162 -27.36 -11.86 -54.26
C ARG A 162 -27.30 -11.34 -55.70
N SER A 163 -27.41 -12.26 -56.66
CA SER A 163 -27.69 -11.93 -58.05
C SER A 163 -29.00 -11.13 -58.05
N VAL A 164 -28.89 -9.82 -58.28
CA VAL A 164 -30.06 -8.99 -58.55
C VAL A 164 -30.45 -9.30 -60.00
N PRO A 165 -31.66 -9.82 -60.25
CA PRO A 165 -32.14 -10.09 -61.60
C PRO A 165 -32.49 -8.79 -62.35
#